data_AF-A0A6A4Z228-F1
#
_entry.id   AF-A0A6A4Z228-F1
#
_cell.length_a   1.000
_cell.length_b   1.000
_cell.length_c   1.000
_cell.angle_alpha   90.00
_cell.angle_beta   90.00
_cell.angle_gamma   90.00
#
_symmetry.space_group_name_H-M   'P 1'
#
loop_
_entity.id
_entity.type
_entity.pdbx_description
1 polymer ?
#
loop_
_entity_poly.entity_id
_entity_poly.type
_entity_poly.pdbx_seq_one_letter_code
_entity_poly.pdbx_strand_id
1 'polypeptide(L)'
;MAHCIATGELLDLSEQQLVSCDKASYGCNGGFPPSAIDYMAKTGVCSEADYPYTSGKSGNTGTCNSSCNKKQLSLGKTKQTSGESSLMTVLNTQPATVVVEAGNSVWRNYKSGIVSQCPGSQSDHAVIAVGYGSK
;
A
#
# COMPACT_ATOMS: atom_id res chain seq x y z
N MET A 1 -7.36 5.12 -3.37
CA MET A 1 -8.78 5.02 -2.96
C MET A 1 -9.20 6.06 -1.92
N ALA A 2 -8.50 6.25 -0.80
CA ALA A 2 -8.87 7.29 0.18
C ALA A 2 -9.00 8.70 -0.44
N HIS A 3 -8.10 9.05 -1.36
CA HIS A 3 -8.21 10.29 -2.15
C HIS A 3 -9.54 10.39 -2.92
N CYS A 4 -9.91 9.35 -3.67
CA CYS A 4 -11.16 9.29 -4.42
C CYS A 4 -12.40 9.42 -3.52
N ILE A 5 -12.39 8.86 -2.31
CA ILE A 5 -13.49 9.04 -1.35
C ILE A 5 -13.63 10.51 -0.94
N ALA A 6 -12.52 11.22 -0.79
CA ALA A 6 -12.52 12.63 -0.39
C ALA A 6 -12.83 13.60 -1.54
N THR A 7 -12.39 13.29 -2.77
CA THR A 7 -12.40 14.25 -3.89
C THR A 7 -13.30 13.84 -5.06
N GLY A 8 -13.71 12.57 -5.14
CA GLY A 8 -14.36 11.98 -6.32
C GLY A 8 -13.40 11.62 -7.46
N GLU A 9 -12.09 11.90 -7.32
CA GLU A 9 -11.10 11.63 -8.37
C GLU A 9 -10.39 10.29 -8.14
N LEU A 10 -10.58 9.34 -9.06
CA LEU A 10 -9.85 8.08 -9.08
C LEU A 10 -8.54 8.25 -9.86
N LEU A 11 -7.42 8.14 -9.14
CA LEU A 11 -6.08 8.27 -9.71
C LEU A 11 -5.40 6.92 -9.80
N ASP A 12 -4.65 6.72 -10.88
CA ASP A 12 -3.68 5.64 -11.05
C ASP A 12 -2.27 6.19 -10.79
N LEU A 13 -1.63 5.73 -9.72
CA LEU A 13 -0.48 6.38 -9.11
C LEU A 13 0.74 5.46 -9.14
N SER A 14 1.92 6.04 -9.38
CA SER A 14 3.17 5.29 -9.52
C SER A 14 3.65 4.67 -8.21
N GLU A 15 3.68 3.34 -8.15
CA GLU A 15 4.42 2.63 -7.09
C GLU A 15 5.93 2.78 -7.30
N GLN A 16 6.39 2.92 -8.54
CA GLN A 16 7.81 3.05 -8.88
C GLN A 16 8.45 4.26 -8.19
N GLN A 17 7.73 5.39 -8.10
CA GLN A 17 8.22 6.55 -7.37
C GLN A 17 8.54 6.20 -5.92
N LEU A 18 7.66 5.48 -5.22
CA LEU A 18 7.91 5.07 -3.84
C LEU A 18 9.12 4.15 -3.76
N VAL A 19 9.17 3.13 -4.61
CA VAL A 19 10.27 2.15 -4.62
C VAL A 19 11.61 2.85 -4.83
N SER A 20 11.71 3.76 -5.80
CA SER A 20 13.00 4.39 -6.15
C SER A 20 13.35 5.62 -5.31
N CYS A 21 12.39 6.34 -4.74
CA CYS A 21 12.62 7.66 -4.15
C CYS A 21 12.34 7.78 -2.65
N ASP A 22 11.55 6.88 -2.03
CA ASP A 22 11.34 6.93 -0.59
C ASP A 22 12.60 6.44 0.15
N LYS A 23 13.41 7.40 0.61
CA LYS A 23 14.65 7.13 1.35
C LYS A 23 14.43 6.57 2.76
N ALA A 24 13.20 6.61 3.29
CA ALA A 24 12.86 5.97 4.55
C ALA A 24 12.55 4.47 4.38
N SER A 25 12.40 4.01 3.13
CA SER A 25 12.20 2.62 2.74
C SER A 25 13.43 2.05 2.04
N TYR A 26 13.40 0.75 1.70
CA TYR A 26 14.55 0.00 1.18
C TYR A 26 14.33 -0.50 -0.26
N GLY A 27 13.43 0.15 -1.00
CA GLY A 27 13.07 -0.22 -2.37
C GLY A 27 12.59 -1.67 -2.48
N CYS A 28 13.21 -2.47 -3.34
CA CYS A 28 12.87 -3.89 -3.50
C CYS A 28 13.17 -4.76 -2.27
N ASN A 29 13.87 -4.25 -1.26
CA ASN A 29 14.17 -4.98 -0.02
C ASN A 29 13.15 -4.72 1.10
N GLY A 30 12.02 -4.08 0.77
CA GLY A 30 10.93 -3.80 1.69
C GLY A 30 10.88 -2.36 2.16
N GLY A 31 9.97 -2.09 3.09
CA GLY A 31 9.71 -0.74 3.60
C GLY A 31 8.58 -0.71 4.61
N PHE A 32 8.26 0.47 5.10
CA PHE A 32 7.23 0.68 6.10
C PHE A 32 6.09 1.52 5.52
N PRO A 33 4.86 0.98 5.43
CA PRO A 33 3.75 1.72 4.82
C PRO A 33 3.47 3.10 5.43
N PRO A 34 3.56 3.32 6.76
CA PRO A 34 3.41 4.66 7.33
C PRO A 34 4.41 5.68 6.76
N SER A 35 5.68 5.29 6.61
CA SER A 35 6.73 6.14 6.06
C SER A 35 6.46 6.49 4.59
N ALA A 36 5.99 5.52 3.80
CA ALA A 36 5.61 5.75 2.42
C ALA A 36 4.41 6.72 2.30
N ILE A 37 3.39 6.57 3.16
CA ILE A 37 2.23 7.49 3.20
C ILE A 37 2.68 8.91 3.55
N ASP A 38 3.55 9.05 4.56
CA ASP A 38 4.09 10.35 4.95
C ASP A 38 4.96 10.98 3.84
N TYR A 39 5.70 10.16 3.07
CA TYR A 39 6.43 10.61 1.88
C TYR A 39 5.47 11.14 0.80
N MET A 40 4.40 10.40 0.49
CA MET A 40 3.40 10.82 -0.51
C MET A 40 2.70 12.12 -0.08
N ALA A 41 2.36 12.26 1.19
CA ALA A 41 1.73 13.46 1.73
C ALA A 41 2.63 14.69 1.63
N LYS A 42 3.95 14.52 1.71
CA LYS A 42 4.92 15.63 1.61
C LYS A 42 5.28 15.98 0.17
N THR A 43 5.39 14.98 -0.70
CA THR A 43 6.02 15.16 -2.01
C THR A 43 5.04 15.13 -3.17
N GLY A 44 3.82 14.61 -2.96
CA GLY A 44 2.93 14.21 -4.03
C GLY A 44 3.43 12.97 -4.79
N VAL A 45 2.61 12.47 -5.71
CA VAL A 45 2.86 11.21 -6.41
C VAL A 45 2.67 11.38 -7.92
N CYS A 46 3.58 10.81 -8.72
CA CYS A 46 3.43 10.70 -10.17
C CYS A 46 2.22 9.82 -10.52
N SER A 47 1.67 10.01 -11.72
CA SER A 47 0.79 9.00 -12.31
C SER A 47 1.61 7.75 -12.69
N GLU A 48 0.95 6.59 -12.75
CA GLU A 48 1.58 5.36 -13.25
C GLU A 48 2.02 5.52 -14.72
N ALA A 49 1.26 6.27 -15.52
CA ALA A 49 1.63 6.57 -16.91
C ALA A 49 2.93 7.37 -17.04
N ASP A 50 3.16 8.35 -16.15
CA ASP A 50 4.37 9.19 -16.17
C ASP A 50 5.59 8.49 -15.56
N TYR A 51 5.38 7.56 -14.63
CA TYR A 51 6.45 6.80 -14.00
C TYR A 51 6.08 5.32 -13.79
N PRO A 52 6.17 4.49 -14.85
CA PRO A 52 5.67 3.11 -14.81
C PRO A 52 6.44 2.19 -13.86
N TYR A 53 5.76 1.17 -13.35
CA TYR A 53 6.32 0.13 -12.50
C TYR A 53 7.22 -0.85 -13.28
N THR A 54 8.52 -0.75 -13.02
CA THR A 54 9.58 -1.58 -13.65
C THR A 54 10.29 -2.49 -12.66
N SER A 55 10.26 -2.16 -11.37
CA SER A 55 10.88 -2.94 -10.30
C SER A 55 10.29 -4.35 -10.18
N GLY A 56 9.00 -4.54 -10.46
CA GLY A 56 8.35 -5.86 -10.40
C GLY A 56 8.89 -6.84 -11.44
N LYS A 57 9.37 -6.35 -12.58
CA LYS A 57 9.98 -7.19 -13.64
C LYS A 57 11.47 -7.36 -13.44
N SER A 58 12.15 -6.28 -13.04
CA SER A 58 13.62 -6.26 -12.97
C SER A 58 14.17 -6.79 -11.64
N GLY A 59 13.37 -6.79 -10.57
CA GLY A 59 13.83 -7.02 -9.20
C GLY A 59 14.68 -5.88 -8.63
N ASN A 60 14.93 -4.82 -9.40
CA ASN A 60 15.82 -3.72 -9.01
C ASN A 60 15.03 -2.51 -8.52
N THR A 61 15.52 -1.84 -7.49
CA THR A 61 14.93 -0.60 -6.93
C THR A 61 14.82 0.52 -7.96
N GLY A 62 15.67 0.52 -8.99
CA GLY A 62 15.78 1.61 -9.95
C GLY A 62 16.41 2.87 -9.35
N THR A 63 16.49 3.92 -10.14
CA THR A 63 17.03 5.23 -9.72
C THR A 63 15.89 6.20 -9.53
N CYS A 64 15.90 6.98 -8.45
CA CYS A 64 14.89 8.01 -8.23
C CYS A 64 14.84 9.00 -9.39
N ASN A 65 13.67 9.13 -10.01
CA ASN A 65 13.38 10.11 -11.04
C ASN A 65 12.38 11.14 -10.50
N SER A 66 12.66 12.43 -10.71
CA SER A 66 11.83 13.56 -10.28
C SER A 66 11.12 14.28 -11.43
N SER A 67 11.20 13.77 -12.66
CA SER A 67 10.76 14.47 -13.88
C SER A 67 9.25 14.42 -14.16
N CYS A 68 8.43 13.82 -13.28
CA CYS A 68 6.99 13.72 -13.47
C CYS A 68 6.23 14.91 -12.85
N ASN A 69 5.00 15.12 -13.31
CA ASN A 69 4.07 16.06 -12.69
C ASN A 69 3.36 15.40 -11.50
N LYS A 70 3.88 15.64 -10.29
CA LYS A 70 3.32 15.04 -9.07
C LYS A 70 1.96 15.63 -8.72
N LYS A 71 1.01 14.75 -8.42
CA LYS A 71 -0.29 15.10 -7.86
C LYS A 71 -0.20 15.14 -6.34
N GLN A 72 -0.67 16.23 -5.75
CA GLN A 72 -0.84 16.31 -4.31
C GLN A 72 -2.09 15.53 -3.91
N LEU A 73 -1.92 14.59 -2.99
CA LEU A 73 -3.00 13.75 -2.52
C LEU A 73 -3.67 14.39 -1.31
N SER A 74 -5.00 14.31 -1.25
CA SER A 74 -5.78 14.66 -0.05
C SER A 74 -5.57 13.60 1.03
N LEU A 75 -4.42 13.63 1.70
CA LEU A 75 -4.03 12.72 2.78
C LEU A 75 -4.04 13.44 4.13
N GLY A 76 -4.64 12.80 5.13
CA GLY A 76 -4.51 13.19 6.54
C GLY A 76 -3.24 12.61 7.18
N LYS A 77 -3.05 12.89 8.47
CA LYS A 77 -1.99 12.25 9.25
C LYS A 77 -2.21 10.74 9.30
N THR A 78 -1.12 9.98 9.12
CA THR A 78 -1.13 8.53 9.32
C THR A 78 -1.55 8.20 10.76
N LYS A 79 -2.49 7.27 10.91
CA LYS A 79 -2.92 6.73 12.21
C LYS A 79 -2.73 5.22 12.23
N GLN A 80 -2.33 4.70 13.38
CA GLN A 80 -2.23 3.26 13.61
C GLN A 80 -3.36 2.81 14.53
N THR A 81 -3.90 1.64 14.25
CA THR A 81 -4.90 0.99 15.07
C THR A 81 -4.71 -0.52 15.00
N SER A 82 -5.28 -1.24 15.96
CA SER A 82 -5.21 -2.69 16.05
C SER A 82 -6.53 -3.26 16.56
N GLY A 83 -6.74 -4.55 16.26
CA GLY A 83 -7.97 -5.28 16.60
C GLY A 83 -9.03 -5.19 15.51
N GLU A 84 -9.81 -6.26 15.38
CA GLU A 84 -10.83 -6.42 14.35
C GLU A 84 -11.89 -5.31 14.39
N SER A 85 -12.43 -4.99 15.56
CA SER A 85 -13.43 -3.93 15.72
C SER A 85 -12.93 -2.57 15.26
N SER A 86 -11.65 -2.25 15.55
CA SER A 86 -11.04 -1.00 15.10
C SER A 86 -10.83 -0.99 13.60
N LEU A 87 -10.38 -2.11 13.02
CA LEU A 87 -10.23 -2.27 11.57
C LEU A 87 -11.58 -2.11 10.86
N MET A 88 -12.64 -2.75 11.35
CA MET A 88 -13.99 -2.60 10.82
C MET A 88 -14.46 -1.14 10.87
N THR A 89 -14.18 -0.43 11.97
CA THR A 89 -14.51 1.00 12.10
C THR A 89 -13.79 1.83 11.03
N VAL A 90 -12.51 1.57 10.76
CA VAL A 90 -11.76 2.26 9.69
C VAL A 90 -12.35 1.92 8.32
N LEU A 91 -12.60 0.63 8.04
CA LEU A 91 -13.10 0.16 6.76
C LEU A 91 -14.49 0.71 6.39
N ASN A 92 -15.29 1.14 7.36
CA ASN A 92 -16.55 1.84 7.11
C ASN A 92 -16.38 3.25 6.52
N THR A 93 -15.17 3.80 6.56
CA THR A 93 -14.89 5.18 6.12
C THR A 93 -13.85 5.24 5.01
N GLN A 94 -12.87 4.33 5.00
CA GLN A 94 -11.82 4.28 3.99
C GLN A 94 -11.10 2.93 3.99
N PRO A 95 -10.42 2.56 2.88
CA PRO A 95 -9.48 1.45 2.90
C PRO A 95 -8.35 1.66 3.91
N ALA A 96 -7.83 0.55 4.42
CA ALA A 96 -6.77 0.51 5.41
C ALA A 96 -5.59 -0.30 4.91
N THR A 97 -4.37 0.23 5.07
CA THR A 97 -3.16 -0.60 4.90
C THR A 97 -3.01 -1.51 6.12
N VAL A 98 -2.89 -2.81 5.88
CA VAL A 98 -2.70 -3.83 6.91
C VAL A 98 -1.46 -4.67 6.59
N VAL A 99 -0.90 -5.31 7.61
CA VAL A 99 0.19 -6.28 7.44
C VAL A 99 -0.32 -7.68 7.75
N VAL A 100 0.13 -8.65 6.95
CA VAL A 100 -0.28 -10.05 7.02
C VAL A 100 0.94 -10.95 6.96
N GLU A 101 0.77 -12.20 7.39
CA GLU A 101 1.74 -13.27 7.20
C GLU A 101 1.43 -13.98 5.87
N ALA A 102 2.16 -13.62 4.80
CA ALA A 102 1.96 -14.14 3.46
C ALA A 102 3.07 -15.11 3.01
N GLY A 103 4.17 -15.24 3.75
CA GLY A 103 5.28 -16.16 3.47
C GLY A 103 4.99 -17.65 3.66
N ASN A 104 3.73 -18.06 3.72
CA ASN A 104 3.29 -19.44 3.95
C ASN A 104 2.63 -20.07 2.72
N SER A 105 2.43 -21.40 2.77
CA SER A 105 1.83 -22.17 1.68
C SER A 105 0.36 -21.84 1.42
N VAL A 106 -0.36 -21.30 2.42
CA VAL A 106 -1.77 -20.94 2.29
C VAL A 106 -1.93 -19.77 1.32
N TRP A 107 -1.18 -18.69 1.55
CA TRP A 107 -1.19 -17.52 0.67
C TRP A 107 -0.60 -17.82 -0.70
N ARG A 108 0.54 -18.53 -0.76
CA ARG A 108 1.20 -18.84 -2.03
C ARG A 108 0.33 -19.65 -3.01
N ASN A 109 -0.51 -20.55 -2.48
CA ASN A 109 -1.33 -21.45 -3.31
C ASN A 109 -2.82 -21.07 -3.30
N TYR A 110 -3.19 -19.93 -2.70
CA TYR A 110 -4.56 -19.47 -2.64
C TYR A 110 -5.13 -19.24 -4.04
N LYS A 111 -6.39 -19.65 -4.24
CA LYS A 111 -7.13 -19.46 -5.51
C LYS A 111 -8.48 -18.81 -5.30
N SER A 112 -9.21 -19.21 -4.27
CA SER A 112 -10.56 -18.75 -3.97
C SER A 112 -11.00 -19.16 -2.57
N GLY A 113 -12.03 -18.50 -2.03
CA GLY A 113 -12.68 -18.83 -0.77
C GLY A 113 -12.27 -17.91 0.37
N ILE A 114 -12.38 -18.40 1.60
CA ILE A 114 -12.01 -17.64 2.80
C ILE A 114 -10.86 -18.37 3.49
N VAL A 115 -9.71 -17.72 3.58
CA VAL A 115 -8.57 -18.21 4.33
C VAL A 115 -8.93 -18.22 5.82
N SER A 116 -8.83 -19.38 6.47
CA SER A 116 -9.13 -19.56 7.90
C SER A 116 -7.93 -19.96 8.74
N GLN A 117 -6.75 -20.06 8.13
CA GLN A 117 -5.51 -20.47 8.77
C GLN A 117 -4.64 -19.24 9.00
N CYS A 118 -4.22 -19.03 10.25
CA CYS A 118 -3.27 -17.99 10.65
C CYS A 118 -2.14 -18.68 11.43
N PRO A 119 -1.02 -19.04 10.77
CA PRO A 119 0.05 -19.82 11.39
C PRO A 119 0.72 -19.12 12.59
N GLY A 120 0.58 -17.80 12.70
CA GLY A 120 1.00 -17.03 13.86
C GLY A 120 2.47 -16.57 13.80
N SER A 121 3.07 -16.56 12.61
CA SER A 121 4.41 -16.01 12.40
C SER A 121 4.37 -14.48 12.29
N GLN A 122 5.55 -13.86 12.23
CA GLN A 122 5.66 -12.42 12.02
C GLN A 122 5.06 -12.01 10.66
N SER A 123 4.29 -10.92 10.64
CA SER A 123 3.79 -10.35 9.39
C SER A 123 4.95 -9.89 8.50
N ASP A 124 4.88 -10.24 7.22
CA ASP A 124 5.97 -10.06 6.24
C ASP A 124 5.50 -9.33 4.97
N HIS A 125 4.21 -9.04 4.86
CA HIS A 125 3.62 -8.47 3.65
C HIS A 125 2.58 -7.39 3.98
N ALA A 126 2.65 -6.26 3.28
CA ALA A 126 1.68 -5.18 3.40
C ALA A 126 0.65 -5.28 2.27
N VAL A 127 -0.63 -5.19 2.62
CA VAL A 127 -1.77 -5.23 1.68
C VAL A 127 -2.78 -4.15 2.03
N ILE A 128 -3.77 -3.95 1.17
CA ILE A 128 -4.86 -3.00 1.39
C ILE A 128 -6.13 -3.78 1.71
N ALA A 129 -6.66 -3.61 2.92
CA ALA A 129 -8.00 -4.04 3.27
C ALA A 129 -9.00 -3.03 2.69
N VAL A 130 -9.94 -3.51 1.88
CA VAL A 130 -10.91 -2.68 1.14
C VAL A 130 -12.36 -2.86 1.61
N GLY A 131 -12.62 -3.80 2.52
CA GLY A 131 -13.95 -4.08 3.02
C GLY A 131 -13.98 -5.34 3.89
N TYR A 132 -15.17 -5.67 4.39
CA TYR A 132 -15.44 -6.85 5.19
C TYR A 132 -16.90 -7.30 4.98
N GLY A 133 -17.23 -8.52 5.39
CA GLY A 133 -18.58 -9.05 5.32
C GLY A 133 -18.73 -10.32 6.17
N SER A 134 -19.97 -10.74 6.35
CA SER A 134 -20.28 -12.08 6.88
C SER A 134 -20.22 -13.11 5.76
N LYS A 135 -20.02 -14.37 6.14
CA LYS A 135 -20.23 -15.52 5.23
C LYS A 135 -21.71 -15.64 4.85
#